data_AF-A0A1H2DPX3-F1
#
_entry.id   AF-A0A1H2DPX3-F1
#
_cell.length_a   1.000
_cell.length_b   1.000
_cell.length_c   1.000
_cell.angle_alpha   90.00
_cell.angle_beta   90.00
_cell.angle_gamma   90.00
#
_symmetry.space_group_name_H-M   'P 1'
#
loop_
_entity.id
_entity.type
_entity.pdbx_description
1 polymer ?
#
loop_
_entity_poly.entity_id
_entity_poly.type
_entity_poly.pdbx_seq_one_letter_code
_entity_poly.pdbx_strand_id
1 'polypeptide(L)'
;MWQLWSEGKSLSEIGRQLNKHAGSVFCYLQKSGGIKPSPPKRSVRDLSLLEREEISRGLSANLSFRAIARNLNRTTSTVSREINRNGGLSKYRAVAADRRAWMKAKRPKTCKA
;
A
#
# COMPACT_ATOMS: atom_id res chain seq x y z
N MET A 1 8.87 -3.57 18.40
CA MET A 1 8.95 -2.12 18.68
C MET A 1 7.64 -1.59 19.27
N TRP A 2 6.60 -1.33 18.46
CA TRP A 2 5.30 -0.85 18.97
C TRP A 2 4.64 -1.78 20.01
N GLN A 3 4.81 -3.09 19.86
CA GLN A 3 4.34 -4.08 20.82
C GLN A 3 5.00 -3.90 22.21
N LEU A 4 6.32 -3.77 22.23
CA LEU A 4 7.10 -3.55 23.46
C LEU A 4 6.75 -2.20 24.11
N TRP A 5 6.48 -1.18 23.29
CA TRP A 5 6.03 0.12 23.76
C TRP A 5 4.63 0.03 24.41
N SER A 6 3.69 -0.70 23.81
CA SER A 6 2.36 -0.92 24.42
C SER A 6 2.40 -1.78 25.68
N GLU A 7 3.41 -2.63 25.83
CA GLU A 7 3.66 -3.43 27.04
C GLU A 7 4.31 -2.61 28.18
N GLY A 8 4.57 -1.32 27.96
CA GLY A 8 5.16 -0.43 28.97
C GLY A 8 6.67 -0.58 29.16
N LYS A 9 7.37 -1.26 28.23
CA LYS A 9 8.83 -1.44 28.31
C LYS A 9 9.58 -0.12 28.15
N SER A 10 10.70 0.03 28.87
CA SER A 10 11.55 1.22 28.77
C SER A 10 12.23 1.34 27.40
N LEU A 11 12.57 2.57 27.00
CA LEU A 11 13.26 2.85 25.72
C LEU A 11 14.59 2.08 25.58
N SER A 12 15.31 1.92 26.69
CA SER A 12 16.57 1.16 26.74
C SER A 12 16.35 -0.34 26.56
N GLU A 13 15.27 -0.89 27.09
CA GLU A 13 14.91 -2.30 26.91
C GLU A 13 14.43 -2.60 25.49
N ILE A 14 13.61 -1.71 24.92
CA ILE A 14 13.19 -1.78 23.51
C ILE A 14 14.41 -1.70 22.60
N GLY A 15 15.33 -0.76 22.88
CA GLY A 15 16.57 -0.61 22.14
C GLY A 15 17.43 -1.88 22.16
N ARG A 16 17.64 -2.45 23.35
CA ARG A 16 18.41 -3.69 23.52
C ARG A 16 17.82 -4.85 22.72
N GLN A 17 16.50 -5.04 22.77
CA GLN A 17 15.83 -6.12 22.04
C GLN A 17 15.84 -5.93 20.51
N LEU A 18 15.83 -4.67 20.04
CA LEU A 18 15.87 -4.37 18.60
C LEU A 18 17.30 -4.17 18.07
N ASN A 19 18.31 -4.32 18.91
CA ASN A 19 19.70 -3.95 18.63
C ASN A 19 19.82 -2.51 18.08
N LYS A 20 19.19 -1.56 18.79
CA LYS A 20 19.19 -0.13 18.48
C LYS A 20 19.45 0.70 19.74
N HIS A 21 20.08 1.85 19.57
CA HIS A 21 20.26 2.80 20.66
C HIS A 21 18.91 3.35 21.16
N ALA A 22 18.76 3.57 22.47
CA ALA A 22 17.52 4.07 23.08
C ALA A 22 17.06 5.41 22.47
N GLY A 23 18.01 6.29 22.14
CA GLY A 23 17.71 7.55 21.45
C GLY A 23 17.07 7.36 20.07
N SER A 24 17.44 6.32 19.32
CA SER A 24 16.81 6.00 18.04
C SER A 24 15.36 5.52 18.20
N VAL A 25 15.09 4.77 19.26
CA VAL A 25 13.73 4.35 19.64
C VAL A 25 12.89 5.57 19.98
N PHE A 26 13.44 6.48 20.79
CA PHE A 26 12.78 7.74 21.16
C PHE A 26 12.45 8.59 19.94
N CYS A 27 13.43 8.88 19.08
CA CYS A 27 13.20 9.67 17.87
C CYS A 27 12.15 9.04 16.94
N TYR A 28 12.07 7.71 16.88
CA TYR A 28 11.02 7.04 16.11
C TYR A 28 9.64 7.21 16.74
N LEU A 29 9.50 7.01 18.07
CA LEU A 29 8.22 7.18 18.77
C LEU A 29 7.73 8.64 18.69
N GLN A 30 8.64 9.60 18.84
CA GLN A 30 8.34 11.03 18.78
C GLN A 30 7.72 11.44 17.43
N LYS A 31 8.17 10.84 16.32
CA LYS A 31 7.59 11.09 14.98
C LYS A 31 6.11 10.72 14.87
N SER A 32 5.63 9.82 15.71
CA SER A 32 4.22 9.40 15.77
C SER A 32 3.51 9.87 17.04
N GLY A 33 4.14 10.75 17.83
CA GLY A 33 3.60 11.26 19.09
C GLY A 33 3.43 10.19 20.19
N GLY A 34 4.18 9.08 20.11
CA GLY A 34 4.04 7.96 21.05
C GLY A 34 2.80 7.09 20.82
N ILE A 35 1.97 7.41 19.82
CA ILE A 35 0.77 6.64 19.46
C ILE A 35 1.10 5.76 18.25
N LYS A 36 0.77 4.46 18.35
CA LYS A 36 0.98 3.51 17.25
C LYS A 36 0.13 3.95 16.04
N PRO A 37 0.74 4.22 14.86
CA PRO A 37 -0.02 4.58 13.69
C PRO A 37 -0.91 3.40 13.27
N SER A 38 -2.15 3.70 12.93
CA SER A 38 -3.06 2.69 12.39
C SER A 38 -2.50 2.16 11.06
N PRO A 39 -2.52 0.83 10.83
CA PRO A 39 -2.08 0.29 9.56
C PRO A 39 -2.91 0.90 8.43
N PRO A 40 -2.29 1.25 7.28
CA PRO A 40 -3.03 1.83 6.18
C PRO A 40 -4.05 0.79 5.67
N LYS A 41 -5.31 1.18 5.56
CA LYS A 41 -6.39 0.32 5.06
C LYS A 41 -6.77 0.76 3.66
N ARG A 42 -7.02 -0.22 2.77
CA ARG A 42 -7.56 0.06 1.43
C ARG A 42 -9.06 0.24 1.48
N SER A 43 -9.59 1.01 0.53
CA SER A 43 -11.02 0.99 0.24
C SER A 43 -11.39 -0.36 -0.38
N VAL A 44 -12.57 -0.89 -0.06
CA VAL A 44 -13.13 -2.11 -0.69
C VAL A 44 -13.35 -1.92 -2.20
N ARG A 45 -13.45 -0.66 -2.64
CA ARG A 45 -13.61 -0.28 -4.05
C ARG A 45 -12.28 -0.28 -4.81
N ASP A 46 -11.15 -0.29 -4.11
CA ASP A 46 -9.83 -0.34 -4.75
C ASP A 46 -9.49 -1.76 -5.17
N LEU A 47 -8.74 -1.88 -6.27
CA LEU A 47 -8.19 -3.15 -6.71
C LEU A 47 -7.15 -3.67 -5.69
N SER A 48 -7.30 -4.93 -5.32
CA SER A 48 -6.33 -5.72 -4.57
C SER A 48 -5.11 -6.05 -5.44
N LEU A 49 -4.04 -6.55 -4.80
CA LEU A 49 -2.87 -7.03 -5.53
C LEU A 49 -3.22 -8.21 -6.44
N LEU A 50 -4.03 -9.17 -5.94
CA LEU A 50 -4.46 -10.34 -6.71
C LEU A 50 -5.23 -9.94 -7.97
N GLU A 51 -6.18 -9.00 -7.83
CA GLU A 51 -6.92 -8.48 -9.00
C GLU A 51 -5.97 -7.80 -10.01
N ARG A 52 -4.94 -7.07 -9.55
CA ARG A 52 -3.92 -6.49 -10.44
C ARG A 52 -3.06 -7.55 -11.14
N GLU A 53 -2.75 -8.65 -10.46
CA GLU A 53 -2.01 -9.77 -11.05
C GLU A 53 -2.82 -10.50 -12.12
N GLU A 54 -4.12 -10.65 -11.91
CA GLU A 54 -5.04 -11.16 -12.93
C GLU A 54 -5.14 -10.24 -14.15
N ILE A 55 -5.15 -8.91 -13.95
CA ILE A 55 -5.03 -7.96 -15.06
C ILE A 55 -3.71 -8.21 -15.80
N SER A 56 -2.59 -8.31 -15.07
CA SER A 56 -1.27 -8.53 -15.69
C SER A 56 -1.23 -9.82 -16.50
N ARG A 57 -1.74 -10.93 -15.95
CA ARG A 57 -1.82 -12.23 -16.64
C ARG A 57 -2.75 -12.17 -17.85
N GLY A 58 -3.90 -11.53 -17.71
CA GLY A 58 -4.85 -11.34 -18.81
C GLY A 58 -4.25 -10.53 -19.96
N LEU A 59 -3.45 -9.50 -19.67
CA LEU A 59 -2.72 -8.77 -20.68
C LEU A 59 -1.65 -9.62 -21.38
N SER A 60 -0.88 -10.40 -20.63
CA SER A 60 0.10 -11.33 -21.20
C SER A 60 -0.54 -12.41 -22.07
N ALA A 61 -1.78 -12.79 -21.76
CA ALA A 61 -2.58 -13.72 -22.56
C ALA A 61 -3.37 -13.04 -23.70
N ASN A 62 -3.10 -11.76 -23.99
CA ASN A 62 -3.81 -10.96 -25.02
C ASN A 62 -5.34 -10.94 -24.87
N LEU A 63 -5.86 -11.04 -23.64
CA LEU A 63 -7.28 -10.93 -23.37
C LEU A 63 -7.77 -9.48 -23.51
N SER A 64 -8.99 -9.31 -24.01
CA SER A 64 -9.63 -8.00 -24.07
C SER A 64 -9.94 -7.47 -22.66
N PHE A 65 -10.01 -6.15 -22.51
CA PHE A 65 -10.40 -5.52 -21.24
C PHE A 65 -11.76 -6.00 -20.72
N ARG A 66 -12.69 -6.33 -21.63
CA ARG A 66 -14.00 -6.92 -21.30
C ARG A 66 -13.88 -8.30 -20.69
N ALA A 67 -13.00 -9.15 -21.22
CA ALA A 67 -12.77 -10.49 -20.67
C ALA A 67 -12.14 -10.41 -19.29
N ILE A 68 -11.09 -9.60 -19.14
CA ILE A 68 -10.40 -9.40 -17.85
C ILE A 68 -11.38 -8.86 -16.79
N ALA A 69 -12.18 -7.86 -17.13
CA ALA A 69 -13.15 -7.26 -16.21
C ALA A 69 -14.23 -8.27 -15.75
N ARG A 70 -14.71 -9.14 -16.66
CA ARG A 70 -15.66 -10.20 -16.32
C ARG A 70 -15.05 -11.21 -15.34
N ASN A 71 -13.82 -11.66 -15.57
CA ASN A 71 -13.14 -12.59 -14.67
C ASN A 71 -12.98 -12.03 -13.26
N LEU A 72 -12.73 -10.73 -13.16
CA LEU A 72 -12.56 -10.00 -11.91
C LEU A 72 -13.88 -9.59 -11.22
N ASN A 73 -15.03 -9.80 -11.87
CA ASN A 73 -16.31 -9.22 -11.46
C ASN A 73 -16.22 -7.69 -11.22
N ARG A 74 -15.48 -6.99 -12.09
CA ARG A 74 -15.33 -5.53 -12.07
C ARG A 74 -15.86 -4.91 -13.35
N THR A 75 -16.06 -3.59 -13.32
CA THR A 75 -16.41 -2.87 -14.55
C THR A 75 -15.20 -2.73 -15.47
N THR A 76 -15.45 -2.78 -16.78
CA THR A 76 -14.44 -2.53 -17.82
C THR A 76 -13.74 -1.18 -17.66
N SER A 77 -14.49 -0.16 -17.22
CA SER A 77 -13.94 1.18 -16.96
C SER A 77 -12.88 1.17 -15.85
N THR A 78 -13.03 0.29 -14.85
CA THR A 78 -12.04 0.13 -13.77
C THR A 78 -10.74 -0.44 -14.31
N VAL A 79 -10.81 -1.53 -15.09
CA VAL A 79 -9.64 -2.19 -15.68
C VAL A 79 -8.92 -1.25 -16.65
N SER A 80 -9.66 -0.59 -17.55
CA SER A 80 -9.08 0.35 -18.53
C SER A 80 -8.36 1.53 -17.85
N ARG A 81 -9.00 2.18 -16.87
CA ARG A 81 -8.38 3.28 -16.12
C ARG A 81 -7.13 2.81 -15.35
N GLU A 82 -7.17 1.62 -14.77
CA GLU A 82 -6.03 1.07 -14.03
C GLU A 82 -4.83 0.82 -14.96
N ILE A 83 -5.06 0.21 -16.12
CA ILE A 83 -4.01 -0.06 -17.10
C ILE A 83 -3.40 1.24 -17.62
N ASN A 84 -4.25 2.17 -18.08
CA ASN A 84 -3.80 3.46 -18.63
C ASN A 84 -3.02 4.29 -17.60
N ARG A 85 -3.45 4.29 -16.33
CA ARG A 85 -2.76 5.01 -15.25
C ARG A 85 -1.38 4.44 -14.93
N ASN A 86 -1.15 3.15 -15.18
CA ASN A 86 0.04 2.42 -14.78
C ASN A 86 0.93 2.00 -15.97
N GLY A 87 0.88 2.77 -17.07
CA GLY A 87 1.82 2.62 -18.19
C GLY A 87 1.22 1.97 -19.44
N GLY A 88 -0.08 1.68 -19.46
CA GLY A 88 -0.76 1.10 -20.62
C GLY A 88 -0.43 -0.38 -20.82
N LEU A 89 -0.86 -0.93 -21.96
CA LEU A 89 -0.77 -2.37 -22.28
C LEU A 89 0.66 -2.92 -22.18
N SER A 90 1.66 -2.20 -22.71
CA SER A 90 3.03 -2.70 -22.84
C SER A 90 3.85 -2.62 -21.56
N LYS A 91 3.53 -1.69 -20.66
CA LYS A 91 4.32 -1.42 -19.45
C LYS A 91 3.60 -1.78 -18.15
N TYR A 92 2.38 -2.32 -18.22
CA TYR A 92 1.62 -2.68 -17.04
C TYR A 92 2.34 -3.77 -16.22
N ARG A 93 2.50 -3.52 -14.91
CA ARG A 93 3.06 -4.44 -13.93
C ARG A 93 2.27 -4.35 -12.62
N ALA A 94 1.73 -5.49 -12.17
CA ALA A 94 0.84 -5.54 -11.01
C ALA A 94 1.47 -4.96 -9.73
N VAL A 95 2.68 -5.41 -9.37
CA VAL A 95 3.39 -4.99 -8.15
C VAL A 95 3.72 -3.49 -8.18
N ALA A 96 4.10 -2.95 -9.35
CA ALA A 96 4.39 -1.53 -9.50
C ALA A 96 3.12 -0.67 -9.36
N ALA A 97 2.02 -1.10 -9.98
CA ALA A 97 0.71 -0.46 -9.85
C ALA A 97 0.23 -0.48 -8.39
N ASP A 98 0.43 -1.60 -7.69
CA ASP A 98 0.05 -1.79 -6.29
C ASP A 98 0.83 -0.87 -5.35
N ARG A 99 2.16 -0.81 -5.52
CA ARG A 99 3.02 0.12 -4.77
C ARG A 99 2.61 1.57 -5.02
N ARG A 100 2.30 1.93 -6.26
CA ARG A 100 1.84 3.28 -6.63
C ARG A 100 0.50 3.62 -6.00
N ALA A 101 -0.43 2.67 -5.93
CA ALA A 101 -1.69 2.84 -5.24
C ALA A 101 -1.48 3.15 -3.75
N TRP A 102 -0.61 2.40 -3.06
CA TRP A 102 -0.26 2.67 -1.66
C TRP A 102 0.42 4.02 -1.44
N MET A 103 1.31 4.44 -2.34
CA MET A 103 1.94 5.75 -2.26
C MET A 103 0.92 6.89 -2.40
N LYS A 104 -0.06 6.75 -3.31
CA LYS A 104 -1.12 7.75 -3.52
C LYS A 104 -2.18 7.74 -2.42
N ALA A 105 -2.39 6.60 -1.75
CA ALA A 105 -3.30 6.50 -0.62
C ALA A 105 -2.82 7.32 0.59
N LYS A 106 -1.51 7.58 0.71
CA LYS A 106 -0.95 8.49 1.70
C LYS A 106 -1.35 9.91 1.33
N ARG A 107 -2.39 10.43 1.99
CA ARG A 107 -2.98 11.76 1.74
C ARG A 107 -1.91 12.89 1.88
N PRO A 108 -1.50 13.56 0.80
CA PRO A 108 -0.90 14.89 0.90
C PRO A 108 -2.05 15.86 0.59
N LYS A 109 -2.91 16.14 1.57
CA LYS A 109 -3.72 17.35 1.48
C LYS A 109 -3.07 18.33 2.42
N THR A 110 -2.30 19.25 1.86
CA THR A 110 -2.08 20.53 2.54
C THR A 110 -3.45 21.05 2.94
N CYS A 111 -3.62 21.46 4.19
CA CYS A 111 -4.79 22.21 4.59
C CYS A 111 -4.92 23.38 3.59
N LYS A 112 -6.10 23.56 2.99
CA LYS A 112 -6.35 24.81 2.29
C LYS A 112 -6.26 25.91 3.34
N ALA A 113 -5.39 26.89 3.10
CA ALA A 113 -5.37 28.14 3.86
C ALA A 113 -6.63 28.93 3.58
#